data_AF-A0A435B3E5-F1
#
_entry.id   AF-A0A435B3E5-F1
#
_cell.length_a   1.000
_cell.length_b   1.000
_cell.length_c   1.000
_cell.angle_alpha   90.00
_cell.angle_beta   90.00
_cell.angle_gamma   90.00
#
_symmetry.space_group_name_H-M   'P 1'
#
loop_
_entity.id
_entity.type
_entity.pdbx_description
1 polymer ?
#
loop_
_entity_poly.entity_id
_entity_poly.type
_entity_poly.pdbx_seq_one_letter_code
_entity_poly.pdbx_strand_id
1 'polypeptide(L)'
;MRRFLPETLPVWVLLIVIAGLLISQVATLYIVSRDRAAANDVVDLYRLNDRAFSLVQLMHDATPEERKATASGLFNATYALTVSDTPAVTSSIAGDDELAELEDILVGRLSKFGITDARVRRDPASREADAPGGTVPNKDVGQVERDLLVLAADFAQSDKLTASLRFADGQWLNFTEPNTPVGPILSFDSLPLYSLIAGLVVAMSIWSLRRLTAPYRMMETAVNRIGNDLKSPPISETGSREIRAAAKAVNAMQGRLRDYVED
;
A
#
# COMPACT_ATOMS: atom_id res chain seq x y z
N MET A 1 40.03 8.96 9.72
CA MET A 1 38.62 8.78 9.35
C MET A 1 38.57 8.10 7.98
N ARG A 2 38.09 6.84 7.90
CA ARG A 2 38.06 6.09 6.64
C ARG A 2 36.94 6.65 5.75
N ARG A 3 37.27 7.05 4.52
CA ARG A 3 36.29 7.50 3.52
C ARG A 3 35.40 6.31 3.16
N PHE A 4 34.12 6.37 3.55
CA PHE A 4 33.10 5.37 3.20
C PHE A 4 32.51 5.59 1.79
N LEU A 5 32.92 6.67 1.10
CA LEU A 5 32.41 7.00 -0.22
C LEU A 5 33.39 6.54 -1.31
N PRO A 6 32.89 5.92 -2.39
CA PRO A 6 33.73 5.41 -3.47
C PRO A 6 34.34 6.57 -4.27
N GLU A 7 35.63 6.47 -4.58
CA GLU A 7 36.40 7.53 -5.25
C GLU A 7 36.28 7.50 -6.79
N THR A 8 35.51 6.57 -7.36
CA THR A 8 35.37 6.42 -8.82
C THR A 8 34.00 6.88 -9.33
N LEU A 9 33.99 7.72 -10.37
CA LEU A 9 32.77 8.21 -11.02
C LEU A 9 31.73 7.12 -11.34
N PRO A 10 32.11 5.93 -11.85
CA PRO A 10 31.12 4.92 -12.21
C PRO A 10 30.41 4.31 -11.00
N VAL A 11 31.11 4.14 -9.87
CA VAL A 11 30.46 3.63 -8.65
C VAL A 11 29.51 4.69 -8.10
N TRP A 12 29.87 5.97 -8.20
CA TRP A 12 28.97 7.07 -7.82
C TRP A 12 27.69 7.10 -8.68
N VAL A 13 27.81 6.93 -9.99
CA VAL A 13 26.66 6.82 -10.91
C VAL A 13 25.77 5.62 -10.55
N LEU A 14 26.36 4.46 -10.24
CA LEU A 14 25.59 3.28 -9.82
C LEU A 14 24.83 3.52 -8.51
N LEU A 15 25.47 4.17 -7.53
CA LEU A 15 24.80 4.51 -6.28
C LEU A 15 23.62 5.45 -6.52
N ILE A 16 23.76 6.44 -7.40
CA ILE A 16 22.64 7.30 -7.80
C ILE A 16 21.51 6.47 -8.42
N VAL A 17 21.83 5.56 -9.36
CA VAL A 17 20.81 4.74 -10.05
C VAL A 17 20.08 3.84 -9.06
N ILE A 18 20.81 3.15 -8.18
CA ILE A 18 20.21 2.28 -7.17
C ILE A 18 19.34 3.11 -6.22
N ALA A 19 19.84 4.25 -5.73
CA ALA A 19 19.09 5.12 -4.83
C ALA A 19 17.82 5.64 -5.51
N GLY A 20 17.90 6.09 -6.77
CA GLY A 20 16.74 6.56 -7.54
C GLY A 20 15.69 5.46 -7.74
N LEU A 21 16.11 4.24 -8.05
CA LEU A 21 15.20 3.09 -8.18
C LEU A 21 14.55 2.71 -6.85
N LEU A 22 15.30 2.70 -5.75
CA LEU A 22 14.75 2.42 -4.43
C LEU A 22 13.75 3.50 -3.98
N ILE A 23 14.07 4.77 -4.21
CA ILE A 23 13.13 5.89 -3.95
C ILE A 23 11.86 5.71 -4.78
N SER A 24 11.98 5.34 -6.05
CA SER A 24 10.82 5.06 -6.90
C SER A 24 9.97 3.91 -6.36
N GLN A 25 10.59 2.83 -5.88
CA GLN A 25 9.85 1.69 -5.30
C GLN A 25 9.08 2.11 -4.04
N VAL A 26 9.71 2.88 -3.16
CA VAL A 26 9.07 3.41 -1.94
C VAL A 26 7.93 4.35 -2.29
N ALA A 27 8.12 5.24 -3.27
CA ALA A 27 7.07 6.15 -3.74
C ALA A 27 5.87 5.39 -4.32
N THR A 28 6.11 4.37 -5.16
CA THR A 28 5.04 3.52 -5.71
C THR A 28 4.28 2.80 -4.59
N LEU A 29 4.99 2.21 -3.62
CA LEU A 29 4.37 1.51 -2.50
C LEU A 29 3.54 2.47 -1.63
N TYR A 30 4.02 3.69 -1.42
CA TYR A 30 3.28 4.74 -0.72
C TYR A 30 2.00 5.14 -1.47
N ILE A 31 2.07 5.32 -2.79
CA ILE A 31 0.89 5.64 -3.63
C ILE A 31 -0.14 4.51 -3.54
N VAL A 32 0.28 3.26 -3.78
CA VAL A 32 -0.62 2.10 -3.70
C VAL A 32 -1.24 1.95 -2.32
N SER A 33 -0.47 2.22 -1.25
CA SER A 33 -1.00 2.19 0.11
C SER A 33 -2.09 3.23 0.33
N ARG A 34 -1.90 4.44 -0.18
CA ARG A 34 -2.87 5.54 -0.05
C ARG A 34 -4.12 5.26 -0.89
N ASP A 35 -3.94 4.81 -2.12
CA ASP A 35 -5.04 4.51 -3.04
C ASP A 35 -5.92 3.37 -2.52
N ARG A 36 -5.32 2.35 -1.87
CA ARG A 36 -6.10 1.27 -1.23
C ARG A 36 -6.96 1.77 -0.07
N ALA A 37 -6.43 2.68 0.76
CA ALA A 37 -7.20 3.26 1.86
C ALA A 37 -8.39 4.08 1.34
N ALA A 38 -8.15 4.93 0.34
CA ALA A 38 -9.21 5.73 -0.29
C ALA A 38 -10.26 4.86 -1.01
N ALA A 39 -9.83 3.80 -1.72
CA ALA A 39 -10.76 2.89 -2.40
C ALA A 39 -11.66 2.11 -1.43
N ASN A 40 -11.14 1.73 -0.26
CA ASN A 40 -11.94 1.05 0.76
C ASN A 40 -12.96 1.99 1.40
N ASP A 41 -12.67 3.28 1.51
CA ASP A 41 -13.58 4.24 2.11
C ASP A 41 -14.92 4.31 1.35
N VAL A 42 -14.87 4.40 0.02
CA VAL A 42 -16.07 4.38 -0.84
C VAL A 42 -16.88 3.09 -0.65
N VAL A 43 -16.20 1.95 -0.47
CA VAL A 43 -16.86 0.67 -0.21
C VAL A 43 -17.55 0.66 1.15
N ASP A 44 -16.92 1.25 2.17
CA ASP A 44 -17.48 1.33 3.52
C ASP A 44 -18.69 2.28 3.56
N LEU A 45 -18.65 3.43 2.87
CA LEU A 45 -19.80 4.32 2.70
C LEU A 45 -20.95 3.62 1.96
N TYR A 46 -20.65 2.85 0.92
CA TYR A 46 -21.65 2.04 0.20
C TYR A 46 -22.30 0.99 1.11
N ARG A 47 -21.51 0.27 1.92
CA ARG A 47 -22.02 -0.73 2.86
C ARG A 47 -22.91 -0.11 3.94
N LEU A 48 -22.51 1.03 4.49
CA LEU A 48 -23.32 1.76 5.45
C LEU A 48 -24.67 2.16 4.83
N ASN A 49 -24.66 2.69 3.61
CA ASN A 49 -25.88 3.06 2.88
C ASN A 49 -26.79 1.85 2.60
N ASP A 50 -26.24 0.71 2.18
CA ASP A 50 -27.02 -0.49 1.90
C ASP A 50 -27.61 -1.11 3.18
N ARG A 51 -26.84 -1.08 4.27
CA ARG A 51 -27.29 -1.49 5.60
C ARG A 51 -28.38 -0.56 6.15
N ALA A 52 -28.21 0.76 6.03
CA ALA A 52 -29.21 1.74 6.40
C ALA A 52 -30.54 1.47 5.69
N PHE A 53 -30.48 1.24 4.37
CA PHE A 53 -31.65 0.88 3.58
C PHE A 53 -32.32 -0.39 4.08
N SER A 54 -31.55 -1.45 4.32
CA SER A 54 -32.08 -2.73 4.79
C SER A 54 -32.73 -2.64 6.18
N LEU A 55 -32.09 -1.93 7.12
CA LEU A 55 -32.62 -1.75 8.47
C LEU A 55 -33.88 -0.88 8.48
N VAL A 56 -33.88 0.24 7.75
CA VAL A 56 -35.06 1.10 7.62
C VAL A 56 -36.18 0.37 6.89
N GLN A 57 -35.87 -0.39 5.84
CA GLN A 57 -36.85 -1.20 5.12
C GLN A 57 -37.51 -2.25 6.04
N LEU A 58 -36.74 -2.86 6.93
CA LEU A 58 -37.26 -3.82 7.90
C LEU A 58 -38.15 -3.16 8.97
N MET A 59 -37.85 -1.91 9.34
CA MET A 59 -38.39 -1.25 10.52
C MET A 59 -39.46 -0.19 10.24
N HIS A 60 -39.66 0.25 8.99
CA HIS A 60 -40.53 1.40 8.70
C HIS A 60 -42.01 1.18 9.01
N ASP A 61 -42.51 -0.05 8.86
CA ASP A 61 -43.90 -0.40 9.17
C ASP A 61 -44.10 -0.82 10.63
N ALA A 62 -43.02 -0.94 11.40
CA ALA A 62 -43.05 -1.38 12.79
C ALA A 62 -43.35 -0.24 13.76
N THR A 63 -44.11 -0.56 14.81
CA THR A 63 -44.36 0.38 15.92
C THR A 63 -43.05 0.75 16.64
N PRO A 64 -43.01 1.87 17.38
CA PRO A 64 -41.79 2.29 18.08
C PRO A 64 -41.26 1.24 19.08
N GLU A 65 -42.16 0.45 19.69
CA GLU A 65 -41.82 -0.63 20.61
C GLU A 65 -41.25 -1.84 19.87
N GLU A 66 -41.87 -2.25 18.76
CA GLU A 66 -41.37 -3.33 17.90
C GLU A 66 -39.99 -2.99 17.35
N ARG A 67 -39.74 -1.75 16.92
CA ARG A 67 -38.41 -1.30 16.47
C ARG A 67 -37.36 -1.46 17.56
N LYS A 68 -37.67 -1.10 18.82
CA LYS A 68 -36.76 -1.31 19.96
C LYS A 68 -36.49 -2.80 20.19
N ALA A 69 -37.52 -3.65 20.10
CA ALA A 69 -37.38 -5.09 20.25
C ALA A 69 -36.52 -5.71 19.14
N THR A 70 -36.78 -5.35 17.87
CA THR A 70 -36.00 -5.81 16.71
C THR A 70 -34.54 -5.36 16.81
N ALA A 71 -34.29 -4.09 17.16
CA ALA A 71 -32.93 -3.58 17.34
C ALA A 71 -32.17 -4.33 18.44
N SER A 72 -32.84 -4.61 19.57
CA SER A 72 -32.24 -5.37 20.67
C SER A 72 -31.91 -6.82 20.28
N GLY A 73 -32.75 -7.46 19.45
CA GLY A 73 -32.50 -8.81 18.94
C GLY A 73 -31.39 -8.90 17.89
N LEU A 74 -31.13 -7.81 17.17
CA LEU A 74 -30.09 -7.70 16.15
C LEU A 74 -28.76 -7.14 16.68
N PHE A 75 -28.73 -6.65 17.92
CA PHE A 75 -27.55 -6.10 18.55
C PHE A 75 -26.44 -7.16 18.69
N ASN A 76 -25.23 -6.81 18.26
CA ASN A 76 -24.02 -7.58 18.57
C ASN A 76 -22.83 -6.64 18.81
N ALA A 77 -21.75 -7.16 19.41
CA ALA A 77 -20.60 -6.35 19.82
C ALA A 77 -19.86 -5.66 18.67
N THR A 78 -19.87 -6.27 17.47
CA THR A 78 -19.21 -5.72 16.27
C THR A 78 -20.08 -4.67 15.59
N TYR A 79 -21.38 -4.87 15.61
CA TYR A 79 -22.38 -4.04 14.94
C TYR A 79 -23.42 -3.60 15.95
N ALA A 80 -23.06 -2.59 16.74
CA ALA A 80 -23.97 -1.97 17.67
C ALA A 80 -25.20 -1.45 16.90
N LEU A 81 -26.39 -1.81 17.37
CA LEU A 81 -27.67 -1.38 16.79
C LEU A 81 -28.62 -1.07 17.94
N THR A 82 -29.08 0.17 18.00
CA THR A 82 -29.98 0.63 19.06
C THR A 82 -31.05 1.54 18.48
N VAL A 83 -32.20 1.60 19.14
CA VAL A 83 -33.26 2.53 18.82
C VAL A 83 -33.59 3.33 20.08
N SER A 84 -33.47 4.65 19.99
CA SER A 84 -33.60 5.55 21.14
C SER A 84 -34.25 6.89 20.75
N ASP A 85 -34.57 7.72 21.73
CA ASP A 85 -35.16 9.04 21.49
C ASP A 85 -34.09 10.11 21.17
N THR A 86 -32.81 9.74 21.30
CA THR A 86 -31.65 10.59 21.01
C THR A 86 -30.76 9.97 19.94
N PRO A 87 -30.11 10.78 19.09
CA PRO A 87 -29.11 10.29 18.16
C PRO A 87 -27.80 9.96 18.88
N ALA A 88 -27.11 8.92 18.43
CA ALA A 88 -25.72 8.63 18.80
C ALA A 88 -24.75 9.65 18.16
N VAL A 89 -25.08 10.16 16.97
CA VAL A 89 -24.40 11.27 16.31
C VAL A 89 -25.09 12.59 16.65
N THR A 90 -24.55 13.29 17.64
CA THR A 90 -25.16 14.52 18.19
C THR A 90 -24.93 15.75 17.32
N SER A 91 -23.82 15.80 16.57
CA SER A 91 -23.55 16.87 15.61
C SER A 91 -24.58 16.86 14.49
N SER A 92 -25.09 18.04 14.11
CA SER A 92 -25.94 18.22 12.93
C SER A 92 -25.14 18.63 11.69
N ILE A 93 -23.82 18.74 11.81
CA ILE A 93 -22.92 19.09 10.73
C ILE A 93 -22.00 17.88 10.52
N ALA A 94 -21.94 17.39 9.28
CA ALA A 94 -21.03 16.33 8.88
C ALA A 94 -19.57 16.70 9.13
N GLY A 95 -18.74 15.71 9.42
CA GLY A 95 -17.31 15.92 9.72
C GLY A 95 -16.47 16.27 8.49
N ASP A 96 -16.90 15.87 7.31
CA ASP A 96 -16.25 16.07 6.02
C ASP A 96 -17.30 16.11 4.88
N ASP A 97 -16.86 16.48 3.68
CA ASP A 97 -17.73 16.64 2.50
C ASP A 97 -18.35 15.30 2.05
N GLU A 98 -17.61 14.19 2.15
CA GLU A 98 -18.08 12.86 1.73
C GLU A 98 -19.22 12.35 2.63
N LEU A 99 -19.11 12.58 3.94
CA LEU A 99 -20.17 12.28 4.90
C LEU A 99 -21.39 13.17 4.68
N ALA A 100 -21.20 14.45 4.33
CA ALA A 100 -22.32 15.34 4.00
C ALA A 100 -23.09 14.83 2.78
N GLU A 101 -22.38 14.43 1.71
CA GLU A 101 -23.00 13.82 0.53
C GLU A 101 -23.73 12.51 0.87
N LEU A 102 -23.14 11.69 1.74
CA LEU A 102 -23.77 10.45 2.20
C LEU A 102 -25.04 10.72 3.02
N GLU A 103 -25.04 11.69 3.92
CA GLU A 103 -26.21 12.11 4.70
C GLU A 103 -27.35 12.55 3.75
N ASP A 104 -27.05 13.37 2.75
CA ASP A 104 -28.01 13.79 1.72
C ASP A 104 -28.57 12.61 0.92
N ILE A 105 -27.72 11.67 0.50
CA ILE A 105 -28.13 10.44 -0.19
C ILE A 105 -29.05 9.60 0.70
N LEU A 106 -28.71 9.43 1.98
CA LEU A 106 -29.50 8.66 2.95
C LEU A 106 -30.88 9.30 3.15
N VAL A 107 -30.95 10.61 3.41
CA VAL A 107 -32.22 11.33 3.55
C VAL A 107 -33.04 11.21 2.27
N GLY A 108 -32.45 11.48 1.11
CA GLY A 108 -33.13 11.41 -0.18
C GLY A 108 -33.71 10.03 -0.46
N ARG A 109 -32.91 8.97 -0.28
CA ARG A 109 -33.29 7.58 -0.57
C ARG A 109 -34.28 7.00 0.43
N LEU A 110 -34.18 7.39 1.70
CA LEU A 110 -34.95 6.81 2.81
C LEU A 110 -36.17 7.65 3.21
N SER A 111 -36.32 8.87 2.66
CA SER A 111 -37.49 9.73 2.86
C SER A 111 -38.82 9.01 2.63
N LYS A 112 -38.88 8.13 1.62
CA LYS A 112 -40.07 7.30 1.31
C LYS A 112 -40.47 6.33 2.42
N PHE A 113 -39.56 6.03 3.34
CA PHE A 113 -39.80 5.19 4.52
C PHE A 113 -39.99 6.02 5.79
N GLY A 114 -40.19 7.34 5.66
CA GLY A 114 -40.41 8.24 6.78
C GLY A 114 -39.12 8.66 7.50
N ILE A 115 -37.94 8.53 6.89
CA ILE A 115 -36.72 9.12 7.43
C ILE A 115 -36.70 10.63 7.14
N THR A 116 -36.43 11.42 8.18
CA THR A 116 -36.47 12.89 8.14
C THR A 116 -35.11 13.55 8.33
N ASP A 117 -34.16 12.83 8.92
CA ASP A 117 -32.81 13.29 9.21
C ASP A 117 -31.87 12.07 9.19
N ALA A 118 -30.66 12.25 8.69
CA ALA A 118 -29.60 11.26 8.69
C ALA A 118 -28.29 11.93 9.08
N ARG A 119 -27.56 11.33 10.01
CA ARG A 119 -26.30 11.86 10.52
C ARG A 119 -25.28 10.75 10.57
N VAL A 120 -24.06 11.01 10.11
CA VAL A 120 -22.98 10.02 10.05
C VAL A 120 -21.72 10.61 10.66
N ARG A 121 -21.00 9.80 11.44
CA ARG A 121 -19.71 10.18 12.05
C ARG A 121 -18.71 9.05 11.92
N ARG A 122 -17.45 9.41 11.65
CA ARG A 122 -16.30 8.52 11.80
C ARG A 122 -15.90 8.47 13.27
N ASP A 123 -15.98 7.29 13.87
CA ASP A 123 -15.50 7.01 15.20
C ASP A 123 -14.14 6.31 15.10
N PRO A 124 -13.09 6.84 15.73
CA PRO A 124 -11.78 6.18 15.71
C PRO A 124 -11.85 4.83 16.41
N ALA A 125 -10.96 3.92 16.03
CA ALA A 125 -10.79 2.64 16.69
C ALA A 125 -10.73 2.81 18.22
N SER A 126 -11.79 2.35 18.89
CA SER A 126 -11.86 2.35 20.34
C SER A 126 -10.86 1.33 20.88
N ARG A 127 -9.72 1.80 21.40
CA ARG A 127 -8.73 0.94 22.09
C ARG A 127 -9.28 0.22 23.34
N GLU A 128 -10.50 0.57 23.76
CA GLU A 128 -11.16 0.13 25.00
C GLU A 128 -12.23 -0.95 24.80
N ALA A 129 -12.42 -1.48 23.59
CA ALA A 129 -13.16 -2.73 23.47
C ALA A 129 -12.29 -3.84 24.08
N ASP A 130 -12.57 -4.13 25.36
CA ASP A 130 -12.15 -5.33 26.07
C ASP A 130 -12.00 -6.47 25.07
N ALA A 131 -10.78 -6.99 24.97
CA ALA A 131 -10.51 -8.18 24.20
C ALA A 131 -11.62 -9.20 24.54
N PRO A 132 -12.35 -9.78 23.56
CA PRO A 132 -13.09 -11.00 23.83
C PRO A 132 -12.05 -11.94 24.42
N GLY A 133 -12.20 -12.25 25.71
CA GLY A 133 -11.12 -12.72 26.57
C GLY A 133 -10.22 -13.68 25.82
N GLY A 134 -8.92 -13.37 25.80
CA GLY A 134 -7.89 -14.08 25.05
C GLY A 134 -8.06 -15.58 25.18
N THR A 135 -8.84 -16.16 24.27
CA THR A 135 -8.99 -17.59 24.18
C THR A 135 -7.78 -17.97 23.37
N VAL A 136 -6.72 -18.34 24.08
CA VAL A 136 -5.52 -18.92 23.49
C VAL A 136 -6.03 -19.92 22.45
N PRO A 137 -5.72 -19.75 21.15
CA PRO A 137 -6.31 -20.59 20.12
C PRO A 137 -6.04 -22.03 20.52
N ASN A 138 -7.11 -22.79 20.77
CA ASN A 138 -6.94 -24.20 21.03
C ASN A 138 -6.16 -24.77 19.83
N LYS A 139 -5.19 -25.65 20.07
CA LYS A 139 -4.30 -26.14 19.00
C LYS A 139 -5.07 -26.92 17.91
N ASP A 140 -6.35 -27.21 18.14
CA ASP A 140 -7.26 -27.94 17.28
C ASP A 140 -8.10 -27.06 16.34
N VAL A 141 -7.90 -25.73 16.35
CA VAL A 141 -8.66 -24.80 15.49
C VAL A 141 -8.20 -24.89 14.03
N GLY A 142 -9.16 -25.13 13.13
CA GLY A 142 -8.93 -25.19 11.68
C GLY A 142 -8.39 -23.88 11.10
N GLN A 143 -7.83 -23.92 9.88
CA GLN A 143 -7.24 -22.73 9.26
C GLN A 143 -8.25 -21.59 9.05
N VAL A 144 -9.42 -21.90 8.52
CA VAL A 144 -10.48 -20.90 8.26
C VAL A 144 -10.97 -20.24 9.54
N GLU A 145 -11.10 -21.01 10.63
CA GLU A 145 -11.55 -20.46 11.91
C GLU A 145 -10.50 -19.51 12.49
N ARG A 146 -9.20 -19.83 12.37
CA ARG A 146 -8.13 -18.90 12.74
C ARG A 146 -8.18 -17.61 11.91
N ASP A 147 -8.36 -17.72 10.61
CA ASP A 147 -8.43 -16.56 9.71
C ASP A 147 -9.62 -15.66 10.05
N LEU A 148 -10.78 -16.25 10.37
CA LEU A 148 -11.97 -15.51 10.82
C LEU A 148 -11.77 -14.83 12.17
N LEU A 149 -11.07 -15.47 13.12
CA LEU A 149 -10.76 -14.89 14.42
C LEU A 149 -9.81 -13.69 14.29
N VAL A 150 -8.78 -13.80 13.45
CA VAL A 150 -7.87 -12.68 13.15
C VAL A 150 -8.63 -11.54 12.49
N LEU A 151 -9.45 -11.85 11.48
CA LEU A 151 -10.24 -10.84 10.79
C LEU A 151 -11.22 -10.13 11.74
N ALA A 152 -11.91 -10.87 12.61
CA ALA A 152 -12.81 -10.30 13.61
C ALA A 152 -12.07 -9.38 14.60
N ALA A 153 -10.85 -9.74 15.00
CA ALA A 153 -10.00 -8.88 15.83
C ALA A 153 -9.59 -7.59 15.08
N ASP A 154 -9.24 -7.70 13.79
CA ASP A 154 -8.89 -6.55 12.96
C ASP A 154 -10.08 -5.57 12.80
N PHE A 155 -11.30 -6.09 12.58
CA PHE A 155 -12.52 -5.28 12.55
C PHE A 155 -12.86 -4.65 13.92
N ALA A 156 -12.54 -5.32 15.03
CA ALA A 156 -12.75 -4.74 16.36
C ALA A 156 -11.82 -3.54 16.61
N GLN A 157 -10.64 -3.54 15.99
CA GLN A 157 -9.63 -2.50 16.08
C GLN A 157 -9.65 -1.50 14.92
N SER A 158 -10.59 -1.61 13.98
CA SER A 158 -10.72 -0.63 12.90
C SER A 158 -11.53 0.58 13.35
N ASP A 159 -11.32 1.69 12.63
CA ASP A 159 -12.23 2.84 12.69
C ASP A 159 -13.63 2.38 12.28
N LYS A 160 -14.65 3.11 12.73
CA LYS A 160 -16.05 2.74 12.53
C LYS A 160 -16.83 3.93 12.00
N LEU A 161 -17.87 3.67 11.22
CA LEU A 161 -18.86 4.65 10.85
C LEU A 161 -20.12 4.44 11.70
N THR A 162 -20.51 5.45 12.46
CA THR A 162 -21.76 5.44 13.21
C THR A 162 -22.77 6.32 12.49
N ALA A 163 -23.95 5.77 12.24
CA ALA A 163 -25.07 6.47 11.64
C ALA A 163 -26.25 6.58 12.61
N SER A 164 -26.92 7.72 12.57
CA SER A 164 -28.14 8.04 13.29
C SER A 164 -29.20 8.48 12.30
N LEU A 165 -30.28 7.70 12.16
CA LEU A 165 -31.38 7.98 11.26
C LEU A 165 -32.65 8.29 12.05
N ARG A 166 -33.32 9.40 11.74
CA ARG A 166 -34.53 9.83 12.44
C ARG A 166 -35.78 9.45 11.66
N PHE A 167 -36.64 8.63 12.27
CA PHE A 167 -37.98 8.38 11.76
C PHE A 167 -38.91 9.58 12.01
N ALA A 168 -40.00 9.69 11.24
CA ALA A 168 -40.95 10.79 11.31
C ALA A 168 -41.66 10.93 12.67
N ASP A 169 -41.71 9.85 13.45
CA ASP A 169 -42.21 9.84 14.82
C ASP A 169 -41.21 10.37 15.86
N GLY A 170 -40.01 10.74 15.42
CA GLY A 170 -38.96 11.31 16.25
C GLY A 170 -37.97 10.29 16.81
N GLN A 171 -38.20 8.99 16.61
CA GLN A 171 -37.33 7.93 17.10
C GLN A 171 -36.07 7.82 16.24
N TRP A 172 -34.92 7.60 16.88
CA TRP A 172 -33.63 7.47 16.22
C TRP A 172 -33.18 6.01 16.15
N LEU A 173 -32.84 5.57 14.94
CA LEU A 173 -32.11 4.35 14.70
C LEU A 173 -30.62 4.66 14.68
N ASN A 174 -29.87 4.08 15.61
CA ASN A 174 -28.43 4.26 15.73
C ASN A 174 -27.73 2.95 15.44
N PHE A 175 -26.79 2.96 14.52
CA PHE A 175 -25.98 1.77 14.26
C PHE A 175 -24.55 2.11 13.89
N THR A 176 -23.66 1.15 14.10
CA THR A 176 -22.24 1.28 13.81
C THR A 176 -21.80 0.18 12.84
N GLU A 177 -21.07 0.58 11.81
CA GLU A 177 -20.43 -0.29 10.83
C GLU A 177 -18.90 -0.16 10.98
N PRO A 178 -18.16 -1.24 11.27
CA PRO A 178 -16.71 -1.18 11.30
C PRO A 178 -16.17 -1.05 9.88
N ASN A 179 -15.14 -0.22 9.71
CA ASN A 179 -14.49 -0.03 8.42
C ASN A 179 -13.75 -1.30 8.01
N THR A 180 -13.63 -1.52 6.71
CA THR A 180 -12.88 -2.66 6.17
C THR A 180 -11.42 -2.55 6.61
N PRO A 181 -10.89 -3.52 7.38
CA PRO A 181 -9.53 -3.44 7.86
C PRO A 181 -8.56 -3.43 6.67
N VAL A 182 -7.78 -2.36 6.58
CA VAL A 182 -6.69 -2.25 5.61
C VAL A 182 -5.50 -3.04 6.16
N GLY A 183 -5.36 -4.29 5.73
CA GLY A 183 -4.20 -5.10 6.09
C GLY A 183 -2.90 -4.36 5.71
N PRO A 184 -1.84 -4.44 6.55
CA PRO A 184 -0.61 -3.71 6.30
C PRO A 184 -0.01 -4.07 4.94
N ILE A 185 0.39 -3.05 4.16
CA ILE A 185 1.10 -3.23 2.89
C ILE A 185 2.42 -3.99 3.05
N LEU A 186 3.01 -3.91 4.24
CA LEU A 186 4.22 -4.60 4.66
C LEU A 186 3.86 -5.64 5.71
N SER A 187 3.21 -6.72 5.28
CA SER A 187 3.06 -7.93 6.10
C SER A 187 4.33 -8.76 6.02
N PHE A 188 4.64 -9.52 7.08
CA PHE A 188 5.75 -10.47 7.07
C PHE A 188 5.68 -11.46 5.89
N ASP A 189 4.47 -11.79 5.42
CA ASP A 189 4.25 -12.65 4.25
C ASP A 189 4.65 -11.99 2.92
N SER A 190 4.59 -10.66 2.84
CA SER A 190 4.93 -9.89 1.64
C SER A 190 6.40 -9.46 1.59
N LEU A 191 7.10 -9.47 2.74
CA LEU A 191 8.52 -9.10 2.84
C LEU A 191 9.44 -9.91 1.91
N PRO A 192 9.28 -11.24 1.72
CA PRO A 192 10.12 -12.00 0.81
C PRO A 192 10.00 -11.51 -0.63
N LEU A 193 8.79 -11.18 -1.07
CA LEU A 193 8.53 -10.70 -2.44
C LEU A 193 9.17 -9.32 -2.66
N TYR A 194 8.97 -8.38 -1.74
CA TYR A 194 9.60 -7.06 -1.84
C TYR A 194 11.13 -7.14 -1.76
N SER A 195 11.66 -8.01 -0.91
CA SER A 195 13.11 -8.25 -0.81
C SER A 195 13.68 -8.84 -2.10
N LEU A 196 12.93 -9.76 -2.74
CA LEU A 196 13.30 -10.32 -4.04
C LEU A 196 13.35 -9.24 -5.12
N ILE A 197 12.32 -8.38 -5.20
CA ILE A 197 12.27 -7.28 -6.17
C ILE A 197 13.41 -6.29 -5.94
N ALA A 198 13.63 -5.87 -4.69
CA ALA A 198 14.74 -4.98 -4.34
C ALA A 198 16.10 -5.61 -4.67
N GLY A 199 16.26 -6.90 -4.38
CA GLY A 199 17.46 -7.67 -4.73
C GLY A 199 17.72 -7.73 -6.23
N LEU A 200 16.67 -7.97 -7.04
CA LEU A 200 16.75 -7.96 -8.50
C LEU A 200 17.16 -6.58 -9.05
N VAL A 201 16.59 -5.50 -8.50
CA VAL A 201 16.95 -4.12 -8.88
C VAL A 201 18.45 -3.86 -8.63
N VAL A 202 18.95 -4.25 -7.46
CA VAL A 202 20.37 -4.09 -7.11
C VAL A 202 21.26 -4.94 -8.03
N ALA A 203 20.91 -6.21 -8.23
CA ALA A 203 21.66 -7.13 -9.08
C ALA A 203 21.74 -6.62 -10.54
N MET A 204 20.61 -6.19 -11.11
CA MET A 204 20.54 -5.64 -12.47
C MET A 204 21.35 -4.34 -12.59
N SER A 205 21.31 -3.48 -11.57
CA SER A 205 22.09 -2.24 -11.55
C SER A 205 23.60 -2.52 -11.56
N ILE A 206 24.06 -3.44 -10.70
CA ILE A 206 25.48 -3.86 -10.64
C ILE A 206 25.92 -4.49 -11.97
N TRP A 207 25.08 -5.36 -12.54
CA TRP A 207 25.35 -5.99 -13.83
C TRP A 207 25.48 -4.95 -14.96
N SER A 208 24.57 -3.98 -15.01
CA SER A 208 24.59 -2.88 -15.99
C SER A 208 25.86 -2.03 -15.87
N LEU A 209 26.25 -1.64 -14.65
CA LEU A 209 27.48 -0.86 -14.45
C LEU A 209 28.73 -1.62 -14.91
N ARG A 210 28.85 -2.90 -14.55
CA ARG A 210 29.98 -3.74 -14.97
C ARG A 210 30.09 -3.78 -16.49
N ARG A 211 28.96 -3.85 -17.20
CA ARG A 211 28.92 -3.84 -18.66
C ARG A 211 29.36 -2.49 -19.25
N LEU A 212 28.91 -1.38 -18.66
CA LEU A 212 29.25 -0.02 -19.12
C LEU A 212 30.72 0.36 -18.86
N THR A 213 31.29 -0.10 -17.75
CA THR A 213 32.67 0.27 -17.35
C THR A 213 33.75 -0.65 -17.90
N ALA A 214 33.37 -1.84 -18.39
CA ALA A 214 34.29 -2.80 -18.98
C ALA A 214 35.20 -2.24 -20.10
N PRO A 215 34.70 -1.53 -21.14
CA PRO A 215 35.54 -1.02 -22.23
C PRO A 215 36.53 0.04 -21.75
N TYR A 216 36.17 0.90 -20.81
CA TYR A 216 37.06 1.92 -20.25
C TYR A 216 38.25 1.29 -19.52
N ARG A 217 37.98 0.32 -18.64
CA ARG A 217 39.05 -0.43 -17.95
C ARG A 217 39.96 -1.15 -18.93
N MET A 218 39.39 -1.73 -19.99
CA MET A 218 40.17 -2.36 -21.05
C MET A 218 41.10 -1.36 -21.75
N MET A 219 40.60 -0.18 -22.14
CA MET A 219 41.40 0.86 -22.79
C MET A 219 42.51 1.40 -21.87
N GLU A 220 42.20 1.67 -20.59
CA GLU A 220 43.19 2.10 -19.61
C GLU A 220 44.32 1.08 -19.46
N THR A 221 43.97 -0.19 -19.30
CA THR A 221 44.96 -1.28 -19.17
C THR A 221 45.78 -1.45 -20.46
N ALA A 222 45.15 -1.27 -21.62
CA ALA A 222 45.80 -1.41 -22.91
C ALA A 222 46.79 -0.28 -23.21
N VAL A 223 46.40 0.97 -22.96
CA VAL A 223 47.28 2.13 -23.16
C VAL A 223 48.50 2.03 -22.24
N ASN A 224 48.31 1.66 -20.97
CA ASN A 224 49.42 1.43 -20.05
C ASN A 224 50.35 0.30 -20.51
N ARG A 225 49.80 -0.76 -21.12
CA ARG A 225 50.61 -1.85 -21.67
C ARG A 225 51.42 -1.41 -22.89
N ILE A 226 50.77 -0.76 -23.86
CA ILE A 226 51.41 -0.24 -25.08
C ILE A 226 52.51 0.76 -24.74
N GLY A 227 52.28 1.62 -23.75
CA GLY A 227 53.28 2.59 -23.28
C GLY A 227 54.52 1.95 -22.63
N ASN A 228 54.36 0.79 -21.97
CA ASN A 228 55.47 0.08 -21.34
C ASN A 228 56.19 -0.86 -22.32
N ASP A 229 55.45 -1.54 -23.19
CA ASP A 229 55.99 -2.47 -24.19
C ASP A 229 55.15 -2.45 -25.46
N LEU A 230 55.65 -1.75 -26.47
CA LEU A 230 54.99 -1.61 -27.77
C LEU A 230 54.89 -2.94 -28.53
N LYS A 231 55.77 -3.91 -28.23
CA LYS A 231 55.81 -5.24 -28.86
C LYS A 231 54.86 -6.25 -28.24
N SER A 232 54.12 -5.85 -27.20
CA SER A 232 53.09 -6.67 -26.55
C SER A 232 52.03 -7.21 -27.55
N PRO A 233 51.44 -8.40 -27.30
CA PRO A 233 50.39 -8.96 -28.14
C PRO A 233 49.14 -8.06 -28.24
N PRO A 234 48.43 -8.05 -29.37
CA PRO A 234 47.21 -7.26 -29.56
C PRO A 234 46.10 -7.69 -28.59
N ILE A 235 45.20 -6.76 -28.30
CA ILE A 235 44.07 -6.99 -27.38
C ILE A 235 43.07 -7.92 -28.06
N SER A 236 42.56 -8.90 -27.30
CA SER A 236 41.53 -9.82 -27.78
C SER A 236 40.23 -9.08 -28.10
N GLU A 237 39.74 -9.20 -29.34
CA GLU A 237 38.49 -8.59 -29.81
C GLU A 237 37.27 -9.45 -29.43
N THR A 238 37.13 -9.79 -28.15
CA THR A 238 36.03 -10.61 -27.61
C THR A 238 35.11 -9.77 -26.72
N GLY A 239 33.81 -10.11 -26.69
CA GLY A 239 32.83 -9.44 -25.83
C GLY A 239 31.76 -8.64 -26.58
N SER A 240 31.27 -7.55 -25.96
CA SER A 240 30.18 -6.72 -26.51
C SER A 240 30.58 -6.00 -27.80
N ARG A 241 29.60 -5.44 -28.53
CA ARG A 241 29.88 -4.67 -29.75
C ARG A 241 30.82 -3.49 -29.47
N GLU A 242 30.60 -2.82 -28.35
CA GLU A 242 31.37 -1.67 -27.87
C GLU A 242 32.80 -2.09 -27.50
N ILE A 243 32.96 -3.21 -26.77
CA ILE A 243 34.28 -3.74 -26.40
C ILE A 243 35.08 -4.14 -27.65
N ARG A 244 34.45 -4.83 -28.61
CA ARG A 244 35.11 -5.19 -29.88
C ARG A 244 35.54 -3.97 -30.69
N ALA A 245 34.67 -2.97 -30.79
CA ALA A 245 34.98 -1.74 -31.51
C ALA A 245 36.15 -0.99 -30.87
N ALA A 246 36.18 -0.89 -29.53
CA ALA A 246 37.28 -0.28 -28.80
C ALA A 246 38.60 -1.07 -28.96
N ALA A 247 38.56 -2.40 -28.83
CA ALA A 247 39.73 -3.25 -29.00
C ALA A 247 40.33 -3.11 -30.40
N LYS A 248 39.49 -3.12 -31.44
CA LYS A 248 39.92 -2.92 -32.83
C LYS A 248 40.59 -1.56 -33.06
N ALA A 249 40.04 -0.50 -32.47
CA ALA A 249 40.61 0.85 -32.58
C ALA A 249 41.98 0.96 -31.90
N VAL A 250 42.14 0.38 -30.70
CA VAL A 250 43.42 0.37 -29.98
C VAL A 250 44.46 -0.49 -30.71
N ASN A 251 44.08 -1.67 -31.21
CA ASN A 251 44.95 -2.53 -32.01
C ASN A 251 45.44 -1.80 -33.28
N ALA A 252 44.57 -1.05 -33.95
CA ALA A 252 44.93 -0.26 -35.13
C ALA A 252 45.92 0.88 -34.80
N MET A 253 45.76 1.53 -33.64
CA MET A 253 46.70 2.56 -33.15
C MET A 253 48.07 1.94 -32.80
N GLN A 254 48.08 0.79 -32.12
CA GLN A 254 49.30 0.06 -31.78
C GLN A 254 50.09 -0.33 -33.02
N GLY A 255 49.40 -0.83 -34.07
CA GLY A 255 50.04 -1.18 -35.35
C GLY A 255 50.76 0.01 -35.97
N ARG A 256 50.05 1.14 -36.13
CA ARG A 256 50.64 2.38 -36.69
C ARG A 256 51.85 2.89 -35.90
N LEU A 257 51.80 2.80 -34.57
CA LEU A 257 52.92 3.21 -33.71
C LEU A 257 54.13 2.29 -33.88
N ARG A 258 53.91 0.99 -34.05
CA ARG A 258 54.98 0.01 -34.28
C ARG A 258 55.65 0.27 -35.62
N ASP A 259 54.86 0.44 -36.68
CA ASP A 259 55.35 0.75 -38.02
C ASP A 259 56.18 2.04 -38.03
N TYR A 260 55.74 3.08 -37.32
CA TYR A 260 56.47 4.35 -37.21
C TYR A 260 57.81 4.27 -36.45
N VAL A 261 57.96 3.32 -35.52
CA VAL A 261 59.20 3.18 -34.72
C VAL A 261 60.20 2.21 -35.39
N GLU A 262 59.72 1.33 -36.27
CA GLU A 262 60.55 0.38 -37.01
C GLU A 262 61.12 0.95 -38.33
N ASP A 263 60.52 2.02 -38.87
CA ASP A 263 61.08 2.88 -39.93
C ASP A 263 62.11 3.90 -39.38
#